data_AF-A0A7W2XYR6-F1
#
_entry.id   AF-A0A7W2XYR6-F1
#
_cell.length_a   1.000
_cell.length_b   1.000
_cell.length_c   1.000
_cell.angle_alpha   90.00
_cell.angle_beta   90.00
_cell.angle_gamma   90.00
#
_symmetry.space_group_name_H-M   'P 1'
#
loop_
_entity.id
_entity.type
_entity.pdbx_description
1 polymer ?
#
loop_
_entity_poly.entity_id
_entity_poly.type
_entity_poly.pdbx_seq_one_letter_code
_entity_poly.pdbx_strand_id
1 'polypeptide(L)'
;MKKIISVIVITTLLNLSLTVKASETEVIVETQINMLKQSGQVNSLSSCLGITEKELIEAYKKTVTTCIPKDGLEGQCMETLAPKFFSVSKDKFMACTSDDDETIEQEKYIDYSQLSNIEIVALEEKRRAESIASLDSLITSVKKMSEGTEGKITLPVYRPSTLISNYIKGMQNSKGKLTLPVATFTSEDSVETIVKFYKESLSDFKISESNNFYYFIKDIPDNLLQQSLDMENLPLYFLPHVEIYSLGGKGQKTTTIVISYNPS
;
A
#
# COMPACT_ATOMS: atom_id res chain seq x y z
N MET A 1 9.13 -15.04 -70.85
CA MET A 1 7.74 -14.68 -70.55
C MET A 1 7.47 -14.89 -69.06
N LYS A 2 6.91 -13.84 -68.45
CA LYS A 2 6.30 -13.64 -67.11
C LYS A 2 6.53 -14.69 -66.00
N LYS A 3 7.29 -14.26 -64.98
CA LYS A 3 7.33 -14.83 -63.62
C LYS A 3 6.01 -14.54 -62.91
N ILE A 4 5.37 -15.55 -62.33
CA ILE A 4 4.27 -15.39 -61.38
C ILE A 4 4.89 -15.52 -59.99
N ILE A 5 5.00 -14.40 -59.28
CA ILE A 5 5.36 -14.37 -57.85
C ILE A 5 4.03 -14.35 -57.10
N SER A 6 3.70 -15.47 -56.47
CA SER A 6 2.64 -15.55 -55.47
C SER A 6 3.06 -14.72 -54.26
N VAL A 7 2.44 -13.55 -54.08
CA VAL A 7 2.57 -12.75 -52.86
C VAL A 7 1.65 -13.37 -51.82
N ILE A 8 2.20 -14.21 -50.95
CA ILE A 8 1.55 -14.60 -49.70
C ILE A 8 1.70 -13.41 -48.75
N VAL A 9 0.63 -12.63 -48.61
CA VAL A 9 0.50 -11.63 -47.55
C VAL A 9 0.33 -12.41 -46.24
N ILE A 10 1.45 -12.65 -45.55
CA ILE A 10 1.43 -13.09 -44.16
C ILE A 10 1.05 -11.84 -43.36
N THR A 11 -0.25 -11.66 -43.15
CA THR A 11 -0.78 -10.74 -42.14
C THR A 11 -0.37 -11.32 -40.79
N THR A 12 0.82 -10.97 -40.33
CA THR A 12 1.23 -11.16 -38.95
C THR A 12 0.31 -10.29 -38.10
N LEU A 13 -0.73 -10.92 -37.54
CA LEU A 13 -1.39 -10.49 -36.32
C LEU A 13 -0.32 -10.50 -35.23
N LEU A 14 0.51 -9.46 -35.19
CA LEU A 14 1.12 -9.01 -33.95
C LEU A 14 -0.04 -8.56 -33.06
N ASN A 15 -0.57 -9.49 -32.28
CA ASN A 15 -1.10 -9.18 -30.97
C ASN A 15 0.08 -8.63 -30.15
N LEU A 16 0.40 -7.36 -30.38
CA LEU A 16 1.01 -6.51 -29.40
C LEU A 16 0.00 -6.40 -28.26
N SER A 17 0.00 -7.41 -27.40
CA SER A 17 -0.43 -7.27 -26.02
C SER A 17 0.51 -6.24 -25.39
N LEU A 18 0.25 -4.98 -25.67
CA LEU A 18 0.70 -3.87 -24.85
C LEU A 18 -0.04 -4.05 -23.53
N THR A 19 0.50 -4.92 -22.67
CA THR A 19 0.28 -4.83 -21.24
C THR A 19 0.93 -3.51 -20.84
N VAL A 20 0.18 -2.42 -21.01
CA VAL A 20 0.48 -1.14 -20.39
C VAL A 20 0.51 -1.45 -18.90
N LYS A 21 1.71 -1.62 -18.36
CA LYS A 21 1.90 -1.63 -16.91
C LYS A 21 1.44 -0.25 -16.46
N ALA A 22 0.23 -0.17 -15.91
CA ALA A 22 -0.20 1.00 -15.18
C ALA A 22 0.95 1.34 -14.21
N SER A 23 1.42 2.58 -14.24
CA SER A 23 2.51 2.98 -13.36
C SER A 23 2.05 2.79 -11.90
N GLU A 24 2.96 2.43 -11.00
CA GLU A 24 2.67 2.29 -9.56
C GLU A 24 1.88 3.50 -9.01
N THR A 25 2.21 4.70 -9.50
CA THR A 25 1.52 5.95 -9.21
C THR A 25 0.06 5.98 -9.67
N GLU A 26 -0.28 5.38 -10.80
CA GLU A 26 -1.66 5.35 -11.33
C GLU A 26 -2.58 4.51 -10.45
N VAL A 27 -2.09 3.37 -9.94
CA VAL A 27 -2.85 2.52 -9.01
C VAL A 27 -3.10 3.25 -7.69
N ILE A 28 -2.07 3.88 -7.10
CA ILE A 28 -2.21 4.68 -5.87
C ILE A 28 -3.27 5.77 -6.05
N VAL A 29 -3.21 6.49 -7.17
CA VAL A 29 -4.14 7.58 -7.49
C VAL A 29 -5.57 7.07 -7.63
N GLU A 30 -5.78 5.94 -8.31
CA GLU A 30 -7.12 5.34 -8.43
C GLU A 30 -7.68 4.90 -7.08
N THR A 31 -6.87 4.27 -6.22
CA THR A 31 -7.28 3.87 -4.87
C THR A 31 -7.69 5.08 -4.04
N GLN A 32 -6.89 6.15 -4.05
CA GLN A 32 -7.22 7.37 -3.32
C GLN A 32 -8.51 8.00 -3.82
N ILE A 33 -8.71 8.09 -5.14
CA ILE A 33 -9.96 8.61 -5.71
C ILE A 33 -11.16 7.77 -5.29
N ASN A 34 -11.02 6.44 -5.26
CA ASN A 34 -12.09 5.56 -4.80
C ASN A 34 -12.40 5.78 -3.32
N MET A 35 -11.40 6.00 -2.47
CA MET A 35 -11.60 6.36 -1.06
C MET A 35 -12.27 7.73 -0.90
N LEU A 36 -11.86 8.74 -1.69
CA LEU A 36 -12.50 10.06 -1.72
C LEU A 36 -13.98 9.97 -2.15
N LYS A 37 -14.30 9.07 -3.09
CA LYS A 37 -15.67 8.83 -3.53
C LYS A 37 -16.50 8.15 -2.44
N GLN A 38 -15.95 7.09 -1.84
CA GLN A 38 -16.64 6.31 -0.80
C GLN A 38 -16.93 7.15 0.45
N SER A 39 -16.00 8.04 0.83
CA SER A 39 -16.18 8.96 1.95
C SER A 39 -17.11 10.14 1.65
N GLY A 40 -17.53 10.32 0.39
CA GLY A 40 -18.29 11.51 -0.03
C GLY A 40 -17.45 12.79 -0.13
N GLN A 41 -16.14 12.72 0.10
CA GLN A 41 -15.23 13.86 0.01
C GLN A 41 -15.18 14.45 -1.41
N VAL A 42 -15.32 13.64 -2.46
CA VAL A 42 -15.40 14.15 -3.85
C VAL A 42 -16.54 15.16 -4.01
N ASN A 43 -17.70 14.88 -3.43
CA ASN A 43 -18.88 15.73 -3.60
C ASN A 43 -18.77 16.99 -2.75
N SER A 44 -18.27 16.85 -1.51
CA SER A 44 -18.01 17.98 -0.62
C SER A 44 -16.99 18.95 -1.21
N LEU A 45 -15.82 18.43 -1.62
CA LEU A 45 -14.73 19.24 -2.16
C LEU A 45 -15.10 19.89 -3.49
N SER A 46 -15.71 19.15 -4.41
CA SER A 46 -16.16 19.72 -5.70
C SER A 46 -17.17 20.85 -5.49
N SER A 47 -18.12 20.68 -4.56
CA SER A 47 -19.08 21.73 -4.19
C SER A 47 -18.41 22.96 -3.57
N CYS A 48 -17.50 22.78 -2.62
CA CYS A 48 -16.77 23.88 -1.97
C CYS A 48 -15.90 24.65 -2.99
N LEU A 49 -15.17 23.92 -3.82
CA LEU A 49 -14.32 24.49 -4.86
C LEU A 49 -15.12 25.09 -6.01
N GLY A 50 -16.40 24.75 -6.14
CA GLY A 50 -17.28 25.22 -7.21
C GLY A 50 -16.93 24.64 -8.58
N ILE A 51 -16.51 23.38 -8.60
CA ILE A 51 -16.15 22.61 -9.80
C ILE A 51 -16.97 21.32 -9.85
N THR A 52 -16.97 20.63 -10.99
CA THR A 52 -17.63 19.32 -11.10
C THR A 52 -16.77 18.21 -10.47
N GLU A 53 -17.40 17.10 -10.07
CA GLU A 53 -16.67 15.91 -9.60
C GLU A 53 -15.63 15.42 -10.61
N LYS A 54 -15.96 15.50 -11.91
CA LYS A 54 -15.07 15.11 -12.99
C LYS A 54 -13.82 15.99 -13.03
N GLU A 55 -14.00 17.30 -12.98
CA GLU A 55 -12.90 18.27 -12.94
C GLU A 55 -12.05 18.09 -11.68
N LEU A 56 -12.68 17.82 -10.53
CA LEU A 56 -11.97 17.52 -9.29
C LEU A 56 -11.08 16.28 -9.47
N ILE A 57 -11.63 15.17 -9.98
CA ILE A 57 -10.89 13.92 -10.17
C ILE A 57 -9.73 14.12 -11.15
N GLU A 58 -9.95 14.78 -12.29
CA GLU A 58 -8.91 15.03 -13.29
C GLU A 58 -7.79 15.92 -12.74
N ALA A 59 -8.13 17.00 -12.04
CA ALA A 59 -7.15 17.88 -11.39
C ALA A 59 -6.39 17.15 -10.27
N TYR A 60 -7.07 16.33 -9.47
CA TYR A 60 -6.44 15.50 -8.44
C TYR A 60 -5.45 14.51 -9.03
N LYS A 61 -5.87 13.73 -10.05
CA LYS A 61 -4.99 12.81 -10.79
C LYS A 61 -3.73 13.53 -11.27
N LYS A 62 -3.90 14.71 -11.88
CA LYS A 62 -2.79 15.51 -12.41
C LYS A 62 -1.87 16.05 -11.32
N THR A 63 -2.44 16.48 -10.20
CA THR A 63 -1.68 16.98 -9.05
C THR A 63 -0.83 15.88 -8.45
N VAL A 64 -1.44 14.75 -8.10
CA VAL A 64 -0.78 13.63 -7.43
C VAL A 64 0.27 12.98 -8.32
N THR A 65 -0.02 12.77 -9.60
CA THR A 65 0.98 12.25 -10.56
C THR A 65 2.18 13.19 -10.74
N THR A 66 1.99 14.50 -10.57
CA THR A 66 3.08 15.49 -10.65
C THR A 66 3.87 15.59 -9.34
N CYS A 67 3.21 15.42 -8.19
CA CYS A 67 3.81 15.66 -6.88
C CYS A 67 4.44 14.43 -6.22
N ILE A 68 3.82 13.24 -6.30
CA ILE A 68 4.35 12.01 -5.69
C ILE A 68 5.81 11.75 -6.06
N PRO A 69 6.22 11.85 -7.34
CA PRO A 69 7.61 11.56 -7.70
C PRO A 69 8.64 12.53 -7.13
N LYS A 70 8.23 13.73 -6.70
CA LYS A 70 9.13 14.78 -6.20
C LYS A 70 9.24 14.70 -4.68
N ASP A 71 8.11 14.84 -4.00
CA ASP A 71 8.05 15.10 -2.56
C ASP A 71 7.15 14.11 -1.81
N GLY A 72 6.56 13.12 -2.49
CA GLY A 72 5.51 12.28 -1.92
C GLY A 72 4.14 12.98 -1.86
N LEU A 73 3.25 12.50 -1.00
CA LEU A 73 1.91 13.07 -0.78
C LEU A 73 1.92 14.20 0.27
N GLU A 74 2.90 14.18 1.16
CA GLU A 74 3.08 15.17 2.22
C GLU A 74 4.16 16.17 1.79
N GLY A 75 3.77 17.35 1.33
CA GLY A 75 4.73 18.37 0.94
C GLY A 75 4.14 19.60 0.26
N GLN A 76 4.97 20.65 0.18
CA GLN A 76 4.63 21.93 -0.44
C GLN A 76 4.19 21.82 -1.91
N CYS A 77 4.52 20.71 -2.59
CA CYS A 77 4.10 20.49 -3.97
C CYS A 77 2.58 20.48 -4.12
N MET A 78 1.86 19.74 -3.25
CA MET A 78 0.41 19.66 -3.30
C MET A 78 -0.20 21.05 -3.06
N GLU A 79 0.21 21.75 -2.00
CA GLU A 79 -0.27 23.11 -1.70
C GLU A 79 0.00 24.14 -2.82
N THR A 80 1.08 23.94 -3.58
CA THR A 80 1.51 24.88 -4.64
C THR A 80 0.86 24.59 -5.99
N LEU A 81 0.68 23.31 -6.33
CA LEU A 81 0.19 22.89 -7.64
C LEU A 81 -1.31 22.58 -7.65
N ALA A 82 -1.87 22.09 -6.55
CA ALA A 82 -3.29 21.77 -6.48
C ALA A 82 -4.17 22.97 -6.86
N PRO A 83 -4.02 24.18 -6.27
CA PRO A 83 -4.89 25.31 -6.64
C PRO A 83 -4.81 25.64 -8.13
N LYS A 84 -3.62 25.49 -8.74
CA LYS A 84 -3.40 25.74 -10.17
C LYS A 84 -4.11 24.72 -11.05
N PHE A 85 -4.07 23.44 -10.68
CA PHE A 85 -4.75 22.38 -11.44
C PHE A 85 -6.27 22.43 -11.25
N PHE A 86 -6.75 22.78 -10.06
CA PHE A 86 -8.17 23.01 -9.79
C PHE A 86 -8.69 24.33 -10.37
N SER A 87 -7.82 25.19 -10.91
CA SER A 87 -8.16 26.52 -11.43
C SER A 87 -8.89 27.41 -10.40
N VAL A 88 -8.47 27.32 -9.13
CA VAL A 88 -9.01 28.12 -8.02
C VAL A 88 -7.91 28.96 -7.37
N SER A 89 -8.29 29.99 -6.61
CA SER A 89 -7.30 30.73 -5.81
C SER A 89 -6.71 29.84 -4.72
N LYS A 90 -5.46 30.13 -4.32
CA LYS A 90 -4.82 29.43 -3.20
C LYS A 90 -5.67 29.53 -1.94
N ASP A 91 -6.20 30.70 -1.64
CA ASP A 91 -7.02 30.93 -0.44
C ASP A 91 -8.32 30.11 -0.47
N LYS A 92 -8.98 29.99 -1.63
CA LYS A 92 -10.17 29.15 -1.77
C LYS A 92 -9.85 27.67 -1.65
N PHE A 93 -8.74 27.24 -2.25
CA PHE A 93 -8.27 25.87 -2.11
C PHE A 93 -8.00 25.55 -0.64
N MET A 94 -7.20 26.37 0.03
CA MET A 94 -6.92 26.21 1.46
C MET A 94 -8.21 26.22 2.26
N ALA A 95 -9.13 27.17 2.08
CA ALA A 95 -10.41 27.18 2.82
C ALA A 95 -11.28 25.92 2.62
N CYS A 96 -11.11 25.20 1.51
CA CYS A 96 -11.83 23.94 1.24
C CYS A 96 -11.07 22.68 1.67
N THR A 97 -9.77 22.77 1.95
CA THR A 97 -8.88 21.62 2.25
C THR A 97 -8.09 21.78 3.54
N SER A 98 -8.14 22.93 4.20
CA SER A 98 -7.53 23.11 5.51
C SER A 98 -8.38 22.34 6.49
N ASP A 99 -7.73 21.37 7.12
CA ASP A 99 -8.16 20.83 8.39
C ASP A 99 -8.03 22.00 9.39
N ASP A 100 -9.04 22.85 9.47
CA ASP A 100 -9.27 23.52 10.74
C ASP A 100 -9.38 22.37 11.75
N ASP A 101 -8.41 22.26 12.66
CA ASP A 101 -8.34 21.29 13.78
C ASP A 101 -9.62 21.26 14.66
N GLU A 102 -10.64 22.07 14.35
CA GLU A 102 -11.98 22.05 14.93
C GLU A 102 -13.02 21.24 14.14
N THR A 103 -12.77 20.91 12.88
CA THR A 103 -13.40 19.72 12.27
C THR A 103 -12.62 18.50 12.73
N ILE A 104 -12.80 18.18 14.02
CA ILE A 104 -12.91 16.80 14.49
C ILE A 104 -13.40 16.00 13.30
N GLU A 105 -12.69 14.93 12.92
CA GLU A 105 -13.28 13.84 12.15
C GLU A 105 -14.68 13.63 12.69
N GLN A 106 -15.70 14.24 12.08
CA GLN A 106 -17.07 13.90 12.37
C GLN A 106 -17.22 12.55 11.67
N GLU A 107 -16.56 11.51 12.22
CA GLU A 107 -17.31 10.36 12.67
C GLU A 107 -18.62 10.96 13.16
N LYS A 108 -19.66 10.91 12.33
CA LYS A 108 -20.98 11.40 12.69
C LYS A 108 -21.17 10.99 14.14
N TYR A 109 -21.23 11.97 15.05
CA TYR A 109 -21.47 11.66 16.44
C TYR A 109 -22.88 11.12 16.46
N ILE A 110 -22.98 9.80 16.34
CA ILE A 110 -24.25 9.11 16.35
C ILE A 110 -24.61 9.13 17.82
N ASP A 111 -25.65 9.90 18.14
CA ASP A 111 -26.19 9.94 19.49
C ASP A 111 -26.86 8.58 19.76
N TYR A 112 -26.06 7.61 20.19
CA TYR A 112 -26.50 6.27 20.56
C TYR A 112 -27.56 6.28 21.67
N SER A 113 -27.72 7.39 22.40
CA SER A 113 -28.74 7.52 23.44
C SER A 113 -30.17 7.61 22.88
N GLN A 114 -30.32 7.93 21.59
CA GLN A 114 -31.62 8.01 20.91
C GLN A 114 -31.93 6.81 20.02
N LEU A 115 -30.99 5.87 19.88
CA LEU A 115 -31.15 4.67 19.09
C LEU A 115 -31.61 3.50 19.96
N SER A 116 -32.54 2.72 19.46
CA SER A 116 -32.86 1.42 20.06
C SER A 116 -31.68 0.45 19.88
N ASN A 117 -31.56 -0.55 20.75
CA ASN A 117 -30.51 -1.57 20.65
C ASN A 117 -30.46 -2.27 19.27
N ILE A 118 -31.59 -2.39 18.57
CA ILE A 118 -31.66 -2.97 17.23
C ILE A 118 -30.99 -2.05 16.20
N GLU A 119 -31.20 -0.74 16.31
CA GLU A 119 -30.59 0.27 15.44
C GLU A 119 -29.08 0.39 15.68
N ILE A 120 -28.63 0.26 16.94
CA ILE A 120 -27.20 0.22 17.28
C ILE A 120 -26.51 -0.97 16.61
N VAL A 121 -27.07 -2.18 16.73
CA VAL A 121 -26.49 -3.39 16.12
C VAL A 121 -26.46 -3.26 14.59
N ALA A 122 -27.55 -2.81 13.97
CA ALA A 122 -27.59 -2.65 12.51
C ALA A 122 -26.56 -1.62 12.00
N LEU A 123 -26.35 -0.54 12.77
CA LEU A 123 -25.37 0.48 12.45
C LEU A 123 -23.93 -0.04 12.61
N GLU A 124 -23.62 -0.77 13.68
CA GLU A 124 -22.32 -1.41 13.87
C GLU A 124 -22.02 -2.43 12.77
N GLU A 125 -23.00 -3.26 12.41
CA GLU A 125 -22.88 -4.21 11.30
C GLU A 125 -22.60 -3.49 9.98
N LYS A 126 -23.30 -2.38 9.72
CA LYS A 126 -23.06 -1.54 8.53
C LYS A 126 -21.64 -0.95 8.54
N ARG A 127 -21.21 -0.32 9.64
CA ARG A 127 -19.84 0.26 9.75
C ARG A 127 -18.78 -0.82 9.59
N ARG A 128 -19.01 -2.01 10.15
CA ARG A 128 -18.12 -3.16 9.98
C ARG A 128 -18.06 -3.61 8.52
N ALA A 129 -19.20 -3.73 7.85
CA ALA A 129 -19.25 -4.10 6.43
C ALA A 129 -18.54 -3.06 5.55
N GLU A 130 -18.74 -1.77 5.81
CA GLU A 130 -18.05 -0.67 5.11
C GLU A 130 -16.54 -0.70 5.36
N SER A 131 -16.11 -0.95 6.60
CA SER A 131 -14.69 -1.08 6.96
C SER A 131 -14.04 -2.27 6.26
N ILE A 132 -14.72 -3.42 6.21
CA ILE A 132 -14.23 -4.60 5.49
C ILE A 132 -14.11 -4.31 4.00
N ALA A 133 -15.13 -3.70 3.39
CA ALA A 133 -15.10 -3.35 1.97
C ALA A 133 -13.97 -2.35 1.63
N SER A 134 -13.71 -1.38 2.51
CA SER A 134 -12.60 -0.43 2.39
C SER A 134 -11.24 -1.14 2.47
N LEU A 135 -11.08 -2.04 3.45
CA LEU A 135 -9.87 -2.87 3.59
C LEU A 135 -9.65 -3.78 2.37
N ASP A 136 -10.69 -4.42 1.86
CA ASP A 136 -10.60 -5.30 0.68
C ASP A 136 -10.16 -4.52 -0.57
N SER A 137 -10.67 -3.30 -0.75
CA SER A 137 -10.26 -2.40 -1.83
C SER A 137 -8.78 -2.00 -1.71
N LEU A 138 -8.33 -1.69 -0.49
CA LEU A 138 -6.94 -1.36 -0.21
C LEU A 138 -6.01 -2.56 -0.46
N ILE A 139 -6.36 -3.74 0.05
CA ILE A 139 -5.62 -4.98 -0.17
C ILE A 139 -5.52 -5.30 -1.66
N THR A 140 -6.64 -5.20 -2.39
CA THR A 140 -6.66 -5.43 -3.85
C THR A 140 -5.73 -4.48 -4.59
N SER A 141 -5.73 -3.20 -4.19
CA SER A 141 -4.87 -2.18 -4.78
C SER A 141 -3.40 -2.45 -4.50
N VAL A 142 -3.06 -2.75 -3.24
CA VAL A 142 -1.69 -3.09 -2.81
C VAL A 142 -1.18 -4.33 -3.53
N LYS A 143 -2.04 -5.35 -3.67
CA LYS A 143 -1.72 -6.56 -4.42
C LYS A 143 -1.43 -6.24 -5.88
N LYS A 144 -2.28 -5.45 -6.54
CA LYS A 144 -2.09 -5.03 -7.94
C LYS A 144 -0.77 -4.26 -8.15
N MET A 145 -0.40 -3.38 -7.21
CA MET A 145 0.90 -2.68 -7.27
C MET A 145 2.11 -3.62 -7.15
N SER A 146 1.91 -4.76 -6.52
CA SER A 146 2.95 -5.73 -6.22
C SER A 146 3.10 -6.80 -7.32
N GLU A 147 2.15 -6.89 -8.25
CA GLU A 147 2.19 -7.88 -9.35
C GLU A 147 3.43 -7.71 -10.24
N GLY A 148 4.20 -8.80 -10.39
CA GLY A 148 5.39 -8.82 -11.25
C GLY A 148 6.62 -8.15 -10.61
N THR A 149 6.59 -7.90 -9.31
CA THR A 149 7.72 -7.36 -8.53
C THR A 149 8.51 -8.44 -7.79
N GLU A 150 8.06 -9.70 -7.82
CA GLU A 150 8.66 -10.83 -7.09
C GLU A 150 10.14 -11.01 -7.44
N GLY A 151 10.50 -10.82 -8.71
CA GLY A 151 11.89 -10.93 -9.18
C GLY A 151 12.83 -9.86 -8.63
N LYS A 152 12.32 -8.86 -7.89
CA LYS A 152 13.14 -7.85 -7.21
C LYS A 152 13.55 -8.27 -5.81
N ILE A 153 12.90 -9.29 -5.23
CA ILE A 153 13.15 -9.74 -3.87
C ILE A 153 14.42 -10.59 -3.88
N THR A 154 15.48 -10.09 -3.24
CA THR A 154 16.81 -10.74 -3.28
C THR A 154 17.00 -11.81 -2.21
N LEU A 155 16.11 -11.89 -1.23
CA LEU A 155 16.15 -12.94 -0.20
C LEU A 155 15.29 -14.14 -0.62
N PRO A 156 15.59 -15.37 -0.13
CA PRO A 156 14.80 -16.56 -0.41
C PRO A 156 13.33 -16.35 -0.03
N VAL A 157 12.41 -16.73 -0.93
CA VAL A 157 10.96 -16.65 -0.69
C VAL A 157 10.41 -18.05 -0.41
N TYR A 158 9.63 -18.19 0.67
CA TYR A 158 8.92 -19.42 0.97
C TYR A 158 7.80 -19.67 -0.05
N ARG A 159 8.01 -20.61 -0.98
CA ARG A 159 7.13 -20.77 -2.16
C ARG A 159 5.65 -21.05 -1.87
N PRO A 160 5.27 -21.77 -0.80
CA PRO A 160 3.85 -21.95 -0.44
C PRO A 160 3.15 -20.68 0.08
N SER A 161 3.82 -19.53 0.08
CA SER A 161 3.23 -18.24 0.48
C SER A 161 2.70 -17.43 -0.71
N THR A 162 1.78 -16.52 -0.43
CA THR A 162 1.20 -15.58 -1.39
C THR A 162 1.70 -14.17 -1.11
N LEU A 163 2.21 -13.47 -2.13
CA LEU A 163 2.60 -12.06 -2.03
C LEU A 163 1.36 -11.18 -1.79
N ILE A 164 1.41 -10.38 -0.73
CA ILE A 164 0.37 -9.41 -0.39
C ILE A 164 0.78 -8.01 -0.83
N SER A 165 2.02 -7.62 -0.53
CA SER A 165 2.55 -6.29 -0.81
C SER A 165 4.04 -6.34 -1.13
N ASN A 166 4.53 -5.43 -1.98
CA ASN A 166 5.95 -5.22 -2.21
C ASN A 166 6.26 -3.75 -2.48
N TYR A 167 6.84 -3.07 -1.49
CA TYR A 167 7.31 -1.70 -1.59
C TYR A 167 8.76 -1.70 -2.07
N ILE A 168 8.94 -1.74 -3.39
CA ILE A 168 10.26 -1.89 -4.04
C ILE A 168 11.25 -0.76 -3.75
N LYS A 169 10.78 0.38 -3.23
CA LYS A 169 11.59 1.54 -2.82
C LYS A 169 11.72 1.67 -1.30
N GLY A 170 11.09 0.77 -0.53
CA GLY A 170 10.92 0.92 0.92
C GLY A 170 9.81 1.90 1.27
N MET A 171 9.66 2.16 2.57
CA MET A 171 8.68 3.08 3.15
C MET A 171 9.40 4.19 3.90
N GLN A 172 8.81 5.38 4.02
CA GLN A 172 9.34 6.40 4.92
C GLN A 172 8.87 6.11 6.35
N ASN A 173 9.78 6.17 7.32
CA ASN A 173 9.42 6.09 8.73
C ASN A 173 8.99 7.48 9.26
N SER A 174 8.59 7.54 10.54
CA SER A 174 8.16 8.78 11.22
C SER A 174 9.23 9.89 11.26
N LYS A 175 10.48 9.57 10.93
CA LYS A 175 11.60 10.52 10.84
C LYS A 175 11.92 10.90 9.38
N GLY A 176 11.06 10.54 8.42
CA GLY A 176 11.24 10.77 6.99
C GLY A 176 12.37 9.95 6.34
N LYS A 177 12.93 8.96 7.05
CA LYS A 177 13.99 8.11 6.50
C LYS A 177 13.39 6.95 5.73
N LEU A 178 13.91 6.73 4.52
CA LEU A 178 13.52 5.63 3.66
C LEU A 178 14.11 4.31 4.15
N THR A 179 13.27 3.32 4.42
CA THR A 179 13.67 1.97 4.80
C THR A 179 14.20 1.20 3.58
N LEU A 180 14.74 0.00 3.81
CA LEU A 180 14.94 -0.96 2.73
C LEU A 180 13.61 -1.33 2.06
N PRO A 181 13.66 -1.78 0.79
CA PRO A 181 12.56 -2.47 0.14
C PRO A 181 11.98 -3.57 1.01
N VAL A 182 10.65 -3.69 1.03
CA VAL A 182 9.96 -4.64 1.89
C VAL A 182 8.81 -5.32 1.16
N ALA A 183 8.75 -6.65 1.28
CA ALA A 183 7.68 -7.48 0.76
C ALA A 183 6.98 -8.23 1.89
N THR A 184 5.66 -8.30 1.86
CA THR A 184 4.86 -9.07 2.81
C THR A 184 4.18 -10.23 2.11
N PHE A 185 4.26 -11.40 2.71
CA PHE A 185 3.62 -12.62 2.25
C PHE A 185 2.76 -13.23 3.35
N THR A 186 1.78 -14.04 2.96
CA THR A 186 0.98 -14.86 3.86
C THR A 186 1.03 -16.33 3.46
N SER A 187 1.03 -17.23 4.44
CA SER A 187 0.96 -18.68 4.23
C SER A 187 -0.03 -19.32 5.19
N GLU A 188 -0.65 -20.42 4.77
CA GLU A 188 -1.45 -21.29 5.62
C GLU A 188 -0.58 -22.25 6.46
N ASP A 189 0.70 -22.38 6.11
CA ASP A 189 1.65 -23.20 6.86
C ASP A 189 1.99 -22.60 8.22
N SER A 190 2.39 -23.46 9.15
CA SER A 190 2.73 -23.05 10.51
C SER A 190 4.02 -22.24 10.57
N VAL A 191 4.14 -21.40 11.61
CA VAL A 191 5.34 -20.61 11.89
C VAL A 191 6.59 -21.51 11.92
N GLU A 192 6.51 -22.67 12.57
CA GLU A 192 7.64 -23.59 12.71
C GLU A 192 8.13 -24.13 11.36
N THR A 193 7.20 -24.41 10.45
CA THR A 193 7.51 -24.91 9.10
C THR A 193 8.27 -23.85 8.31
N ILE A 194 7.84 -22.60 8.40
CA ILE A 194 8.43 -21.47 7.69
C ILE A 194 9.78 -21.09 8.31
N VAL A 195 9.87 -21.06 9.65
CA VAL A 195 11.12 -20.85 10.38
C VAL A 195 12.17 -21.90 10.01
N LYS A 196 11.78 -23.17 9.86
CA LYS A 196 12.71 -24.22 9.42
C LYS A 196 13.28 -23.92 8.03
N PHE A 197 12.44 -23.53 7.07
CA PHE A 197 12.89 -23.14 5.74
C PHE A 197 13.93 -22.01 5.78
N TYR A 198 13.68 -20.96 6.57
CA TYR A 198 14.61 -19.83 6.66
C TYR A 198 15.90 -20.17 7.41
N LYS A 199 15.85 -21.06 8.41
CA LYS A 199 17.08 -21.61 9.06
C LYS A 199 17.98 -22.31 8.06
N GLU A 200 17.41 -23.04 7.11
CA GLU A 200 18.16 -23.77 6.08
C GLU A 200 18.67 -22.82 4.97
N SER A 201 17.88 -21.80 4.62
CA SER A 201 18.14 -20.91 3.47
C SER A 201 18.99 -19.69 3.79
N LEU A 202 19.05 -19.27 5.06
CA LEU A 202 19.73 -18.05 5.54
C LEU A 202 20.77 -18.40 6.62
N SER A 203 21.73 -19.25 6.29
CA SER A 203 22.71 -19.77 7.25
C SER A 203 23.67 -18.72 7.81
N ASP A 204 23.82 -17.57 7.15
CA ASP A 204 24.63 -16.43 7.59
C ASP A 204 23.84 -15.40 8.41
N PHE A 205 22.52 -15.57 8.58
CA PHE A 205 21.68 -14.65 9.34
C PHE A 205 21.66 -15.05 10.82
N LYS A 206 21.66 -14.05 11.70
CA LYS A 206 21.44 -14.26 13.13
C LYS A 206 19.95 -14.35 13.42
N ILE A 207 19.57 -15.19 14.38
CA ILE A 207 18.17 -15.45 14.72
C ILE A 207 17.85 -14.85 16.09
N SER A 208 16.75 -14.10 16.18
CA SER A 208 16.17 -13.62 17.44
C SER A 208 14.69 -14.01 17.52
N GLU A 209 14.22 -14.36 18.71
CA GLU A 209 12.84 -14.75 18.97
C GLU A 209 12.28 -13.92 20.12
N SER A 210 11.11 -13.31 19.92
CA SER A 210 10.43 -12.51 20.94
C SER A 210 8.93 -12.49 20.68
N ASN A 211 8.10 -12.75 21.68
CA ASN A 211 6.63 -12.62 21.60
C ASN A 211 5.96 -13.36 20.42
N ASN A 212 6.45 -14.55 20.04
CA ASN A 212 6.03 -15.33 18.85
C ASN A 212 6.40 -14.70 17.49
N PHE A 213 7.34 -13.76 17.49
CA PHE A 213 8.00 -13.26 16.29
C PHE A 213 9.38 -13.92 16.16
N TYR A 214 9.70 -14.37 14.96
CA TYR A 214 11.03 -14.83 14.59
C TYR A 214 11.67 -13.83 13.64
N TYR A 215 12.87 -13.36 13.99
CA TYR A 215 13.65 -12.44 13.19
C TYR A 215 14.93 -13.14 12.72
N PHE A 216 15.13 -13.20 11.41
CA PHE A 216 16.39 -13.56 10.77
C PHE A 216 17.02 -12.27 10.27
N ILE A 217 18.18 -11.88 10.79
CA ILE A 217 18.74 -10.55 10.54
C ILE A 217 20.20 -10.69 10.08
N LYS A 218 20.53 -10.08 8.94
CA LYS A 218 21.89 -10.03 8.42
C LYS A 218 22.69 -8.92 9.11
N ASP A 219 23.96 -9.20 9.40
CA ASP A 219 24.94 -8.21 9.86
C ASP A 219 24.55 -7.41 11.12
N ILE A 220 23.63 -7.92 11.95
CA ILE A 220 23.25 -7.25 13.18
C ILE A 220 24.34 -7.39 14.26
N PRO A 221 24.77 -6.27 14.89
CA PRO A 221 25.66 -6.29 16.05
C PRO A 221 25.06 -7.07 17.24
N ASP A 222 25.88 -7.85 17.94
CA ASP A 222 25.42 -8.72 19.05
C ASP A 222 24.76 -7.94 20.19
N ASN A 223 25.22 -6.72 20.44
CA ASN A 223 24.66 -5.85 21.46
C ASN A 223 23.26 -5.30 21.11
N LEU A 224 22.86 -5.35 19.83
CA LEU A 224 21.55 -4.92 19.36
C LEU A 224 20.55 -6.08 19.31
N LEU A 225 21.03 -7.32 19.15
CA LEU A 225 20.20 -8.53 19.23
C LEU A 225 19.56 -8.73 20.61
N GLN A 226 20.22 -8.28 21.67
CA GLN A 226 19.77 -8.42 23.05
C GLN A 226 18.81 -7.31 23.50
N GLN A 227 18.67 -6.25 22.70
CA GLN A 227 17.71 -5.18 23.00
C GLN A 227 16.32 -5.62 22.55
N SER A 228 15.29 -5.14 23.25
CA SER A 228 13.91 -5.28 22.79
C SER A 228 13.85 -4.77 21.36
N LEU A 229 13.51 -5.64 20.42
CA LEU A 229 13.30 -5.31 19.02
C LEU A 229 11.99 -4.53 18.89
N ASP A 230 11.93 -3.35 19.50
CA ASP A 230 10.77 -2.46 19.50
C ASP A 230 10.77 -1.61 18.22
N MET A 231 9.67 -1.71 17.48
CA MET A 231 9.58 -1.35 16.05
C MET A 231 9.84 0.13 15.75
N GLU A 232 9.77 1.05 16.71
CA GLU A 232 9.87 2.48 16.37
C GLU A 232 11.30 3.01 16.19
N ASN A 233 12.31 2.30 16.67
CA ASN A 233 13.70 2.79 16.66
C ASN A 233 14.73 1.81 16.10
N LEU A 234 14.28 0.75 15.42
CA LEU A 234 15.17 -0.33 15.07
C LEU A 234 16.06 -0.06 13.85
N PRO A 235 17.35 -0.44 13.91
CA PRO A 235 18.20 -0.62 12.74
C PRO A 235 17.64 -1.65 11.74
N LEU A 236 16.69 -2.50 12.14
CA LEU A 236 16.14 -3.58 11.31
C LEU A 236 15.61 -3.06 9.97
N TYR A 237 14.92 -1.93 9.94
CA TYR A 237 14.41 -1.36 8.69
C TYR A 237 15.51 -0.93 7.71
N PHE A 238 16.76 -0.92 8.14
CA PHE A 238 17.94 -0.57 7.35
C PHE A 238 18.88 -1.76 7.17
N LEU A 239 18.50 -2.95 7.62
CA LEU A 239 19.25 -4.20 7.46
C LEU A 239 18.38 -5.25 6.76
N PRO A 240 18.95 -6.09 5.87
CA PRO A 240 18.21 -7.21 5.30
C PRO A 240 17.74 -8.16 6.42
N HIS A 241 16.45 -8.46 6.45
CA HIS A 241 15.87 -9.34 7.46
C HIS A 241 14.61 -10.04 6.97
N VAL A 242 14.28 -11.14 7.65
CA VAL A 242 13.00 -11.83 7.53
C VAL A 242 12.34 -11.87 8.90
N GLU A 243 11.11 -11.41 8.97
CA GLU A 243 10.25 -11.48 10.14
C GLU A 243 9.11 -12.48 9.88
N ILE A 244 8.82 -13.35 10.84
CA ILE A 244 7.79 -14.37 10.73
C ILE A 244 6.95 -14.35 12.00
N TYR A 245 5.63 -14.26 11.85
CA TYR A 245 4.69 -14.27 12.96
C TYR A 245 3.31 -14.75 12.50
N SER A 246 2.48 -15.16 13.45
CA SER A 246 1.07 -15.48 13.19
C SER A 246 0.19 -14.53 13.99
N LEU A 247 -0.72 -13.83 13.31
CA LEU A 247 -1.76 -13.06 13.99
C LEU A 247 -2.90 -14.02 14.36
N GLY A 248 -3.03 -14.32 15.64
CA GLY A 248 -4.06 -15.23 16.15
C GLY A 248 -5.43 -14.56 16.25
N GLY A 249 -6.23 -14.63 15.18
CA GLY A 249 -7.68 -14.39 15.25
C GLY A 249 -8.44 -15.70 15.47
N LYS A 250 -9.61 -15.66 16.12
CA LYS A 250 -10.50 -16.84 16.22
C LYS A 250 -10.97 -17.25 14.81
N GLY A 251 -10.27 -18.19 14.17
CA GLY A 251 -10.76 -18.89 12.97
C GLY A 251 -9.81 -18.96 11.78
N GLN A 252 -8.70 -18.21 11.74
CA GLN A 252 -7.69 -18.31 10.68
C GLN A 252 -6.29 -18.23 11.26
N LYS A 253 -5.51 -19.31 11.08
CA LYS A 253 -4.07 -19.34 11.36
C LYS A 253 -3.35 -18.98 10.08
N THR A 254 -3.13 -17.69 9.87
CA THR A 254 -2.32 -17.21 8.74
C THR A 254 -0.98 -16.78 9.28
N THR A 255 0.09 -17.39 8.78
CA THR A 255 1.46 -16.95 9.07
C THR A 255 1.83 -15.84 8.11
N THR A 256 2.26 -14.71 8.66
CA THR A 256 2.79 -13.58 7.91
C THR A 256 4.31 -13.67 7.86
N ILE A 257 4.87 -13.34 6.69
CA ILE A 257 6.30 -13.29 6.41
C ILE A 257 6.59 -11.90 5.88
N VAL A 258 7.44 -11.13 6.55
CA VAL A 258 7.92 -9.83 6.07
C VAL A 258 9.38 -9.99 5.69
N ILE A 259 9.72 -9.62 4.45
CA ILE A 259 11.06 -9.72 3.90
C ILE A 259 11.53 -8.31 3.57
N SER A 260 12.54 -7.84 4.31
CA SER A 260 13.29 -6.62 4.02
C SER A 260 14.57 -7.00 3.28
N TYR A 261 14.80 -6.42 2.11
CA TYR A 261 15.85 -6.89 1.19
C TYR A 261 16.63 -5.74 0.54
N ASN A 262 17.84 -6.02 0.06
CA ASN A 262 18.63 -5.03 -0.66
C ASN A 262 18.04 -4.80 -2.05
N PRO A 263 18.04 -3.55 -2.57
CA PRO A 263 17.64 -3.31 -3.94
C PRO A 263 18.53 -4.06 -4.92
N SER A 264 17.92 -4.60 -5.98
CA SER A 264 18.62 -5.30 -7.09
C SER A 264 19.13 -4.36 -8.16
#